data_AF-A0A395IW98-F1
#
_entry.id   AF-A0A395IW98-F1
#
_cell.length_a   1.000
_cell.length_b   1.000
_cell.length_c   1.000
_cell.angle_alpha   90.00
_cell.angle_beta   90.00
_cell.angle_gamma   90.00
#
_symmetry.space_group_name_H-M   'P 1'
#
loop_
_entity.id
_entity.type
_entity.pdbx_description
1 polymer ?
#
loop_
_entity_poly.entity_id
_entity_poly.type
_entity_poly.pdbx_seq_one_letter_code
_entity_poly.pdbx_strand_id
1 'polypeptide(L)'
;MDNVNFKDWTANSKRQDIINNYCIRFATTFYIVLYKIRFKMRMRIRYPDGTFTITLPDDAKISDLLSEVTSKTSLNNFDIKYGYPPKPLLLSQSEPSLPLSKLEVKLNGEQLTISSKEERRSSRSPKSTSSQKASNPPQIKDRQIVEKSFSFSGIHGGVNPKSDSAKSAPPVSLSRKRGIDGDVPEVPIPERGATLVLRVMPDDNSCLFRAFGTAVLPGDDLSMPELRSVVASTIQSNPELYSKVVLEQEPNDYCRWIQTSDAWGGAIEMGILAEAFDMEVICIDVQSLSIHKFHESASKHRCILVYSGIHYDLLVLSPTSIGGSSSPENDVRIFEASDDTIISKAVELCSKLKEKHYFYRYWWNGY
;
A
#
# COMPACT_ATOMS: atom_id res chain seq x y z
N MET A 1 50.87 -36.02 18.37
CA MET A 1 49.54 -36.67 18.28
C MET A 1 48.62 -35.81 19.10
N ASP A 2 48.12 -34.74 18.47
CA ASP A 2 47.35 -33.72 19.15
C ASP A 2 45.87 -34.07 19.08
N ASN A 3 45.27 -34.22 20.26
CA ASN A 3 43.86 -34.51 20.44
C ASN A 3 43.02 -33.29 20.05
N VAL A 4 42.33 -33.38 18.91
CA VAL A 4 41.28 -32.43 18.53
C VAL A 4 39.97 -32.83 19.23
N ASN A 5 39.43 -31.90 20.01
CA ASN A 5 38.28 -32.06 20.89
C ASN A 5 36.96 -32.13 20.09
N PHE A 6 36.23 -33.25 20.22
CA PHE A 6 34.98 -33.56 19.50
C PHE A 6 33.73 -32.81 20.01
N LYS A 7 33.86 -31.87 20.95
CA LYS A 7 32.72 -31.18 21.58
C LYS A 7 32.16 -29.98 20.80
N ASP A 8 32.92 -29.40 19.87
CA ASP A 8 32.50 -28.17 19.19
C ASP A 8 31.57 -28.39 17.97
N TRP A 9 31.47 -29.61 17.46
CA TRP A 9 30.66 -29.89 16.26
C TRP A 9 29.15 -30.02 16.55
N THR A 10 28.78 -30.40 17.78
CA THR A 10 27.36 -30.61 18.15
C THR A 10 26.62 -29.30 18.47
N ALA A 11 27.32 -28.24 18.86
CA ALA A 11 26.73 -26.93 19.10
C ALA A 11 26.34 -26.22 17.79
N ASN A 12 27.09 -26.46 16.71
CA ASN A 12 26.85 -25.83 15.42
C ASN A 12 25.67 -26.46 14.66
N SER A 13 25.53 -27.80 14.74
CA SER A 13 24.37 -28.52 14.18
C SER A 13 23.06 -28.12 14.86
N LYS A 14 23.04 -28.00 16.20
CA LYS A 14 21.83 -27.57 16.93
C LYS A 14 21.42 -26.13 16.60
N ARG A 15 22.37 -25.22 16.35
CA ARG A 15 22.06 -23.86 15.87
C ARG A 15 21.45 -23.88 14.48
N GLN A 16 21.99 -24.68 13.56
CA GLN A 16 21.47 -24.80 12.20
C GLN A 16 20.06 -25.39 12.18
N ASP A 17 19.77 -26.37 13.03
CA ASP A 17 18.45 -27.00 13.14
C ASP A 17 17.39 -26.04 13.75
N ILE A 18 17.80 -25.14 14.65
CA ILE A 18 16.94 -24.08 15.18
C ILE A 18 16.64 -23.05 14.08
N ILE A 19 17.67 -22.59 13.36
CA ILE A 19 17.50 -21.64 12.25
C ILE A 19 16.58 -22.24 11.17
N ASN A 20 16.79 -23.49 10.78
CA ASN A 20 15.95 -24.18 9.80
C ASN A 20 14.50 -24.33 10.27
N ASN A 21 14.27 -24.69 11.54
CA ASN A 21 12.90 -24.79 12.08
C ASN A 21 12.21 -23.42 12.22
N TYR A 22 12.96 -22.35 12.51
CA TYR A 22 12.43 -20.98 12.53
C TYR A 22 12.14 -20.47 11.12
N CYS A 23 13.01 -20.70 10.12
CA CYS A 23 12.75 -20.37 8.72
C CYS A 23 11.51 -21.10 8.16
N ILE A 24 11.28 -22.36 8.53
CA ILE A 24 10.10 -23.13 8.11
C ILE A 24 8.83 -22.59 8.79
N ARG A 25 8.87 -22.26 10.09
CA ARG A 25 7.73 -21.65 10.80
C ARG A 25 7.43 -20.24 10.30
N PHE A 26 8.45 -19.45 10.00
CA PHE A 26 8.33 -18.13 9.40
C PHE A 26 7.75 -18.24 7.99
N ALA A 27 8.28 -19.13 7.14
CA ALA A 27 7.71 -19.37 5.82
C ALA A 27 6.24 -19.83 5.90
N THR A 28 5.87 -20.66 6.87
CA THR A 28 4.47 -21.16 6.99
C THR A 28 3.52 -20.10 7.55
N THR A 29 3.92 -19.33 8.57
CA THR A 29 3.11 -18.22 9.12
C THR A 29 3.03 -17.06 8.14
N PHE A 30 4.12 -16.74 7.45
CA PHE A 30 4.16 -15.75 6.37
C PHE A 30 3.36 -16.24 5.16
N TYR A 31 3.40 -17.53 4.81
CA TYR A 31 2.53 -18.11 3.77
C TYR A 31 1.06 -18.03 4.18
N ILE A 32 0.69 -18.25 5.45
CA ILE A 32 -0.69 -18.12 5.94
C ILE A 32 -1.14 -16.65 6.01
N VAL A 33 -0.27 -15.73 6.40
CA VAL A 33 -0.51 -14.28 6.40
C VAL A 33 -0.62 -13.76 4.97
N LEU A 34 0.25 -14.18 4.05
CA LEU A 34 0.16 -13.89 2.62
C LEU A 34 -1.05 -14.58 1.95
N TYR A 35 -1.47 -15.78 2.38
CA TYR A 35 -2.68 -16.43 1.83
C TYR A 35 -3.97 -15.74 2.31
N LYS A 36 -3.94 -15.10 3.50
CA LYS A 36 -5.06 -14.29 4.01
C LYS A 36 -5.00 -12.83 3.56
N ILE A 37 -3.82 -12.29 3.25
CA ILE A 37 -3.66 -11.06 2.47
C ILE A 37 -3.86 -11.45 1.00
N ARG A 38 -5.12 -11.62 0.58
CA ARG A 38 -5.40 -11.76 -0.86
C ARG A 38 -4.78 -10.55 -1.55
N PHE A 39 -3.76 -10.78 -2.37
CA PHE A 39 -3.16 -9.76 -3.24
C PHE A 39 -4.28 -9.15 -4.07
N LYS A 40 -4.45 -7.84 -3.93
CA LYS A 40 -5.51 -7.08 -4.59
C LYS A 40 -4.87 -6.02 -5.47
N MET A 41 -5.14 -6.08 -6.77
CA MET A 41 -4.82 -5.01 -7.70
C MET A 41 -5.74 -3.81 -7.42
N ARG A 42 -5.16 -2.62 -7.29
CA ARG A 42 -5.92 -1.36 -7.16
C ARG A 42 -5.73 -0.52 -8.40
N MET A 43 -6.80 -0.03 -9.01
CA MET A 43 -6.73 0.87 -10.16
C MET A 43 -7.70 2.04 -9.99
N ARG A 44 -7.28 3.22 -10.44
CA ARG A 44 -8.08 4.44 -10.35
C ARG A 44 -8.91 4.59 -11.61
N ILE A 45 -10.21 4.64 -11.46
CA ILE A 45 -11.14 4.91 -12.56
C ILE A 45 -11.46 6.40 -12.61
N ARG A 46 -11.31 7.00 -13.79
CA ARG A 46 -11.82 8.32 -14.13
C ARG A 46 -12.94 8.17 -15.15
N TYR A 47 -14.10 8.71 -14.86
CA TYR A 47 -15.28 8.68 -15.71
C TYR A 47 -15.91 10.09 -15.74
N PRO A 48 -16.92 10.36 -16.57
CA PRO A 48 -17.46 11.72 -16.73
C PRO A 48 -17.88 12.39 -15.42
N ASP A 49 -18.50 11.64 -14.51
CA ASP A 49 -19.06 12.20 -13.27
C ASP A 49 -18.11 12.15 -12.07
N GLY A 50 -16.87 11.70 -12.26
CA GLY A 50 -15.87 11.74 -11.20
C GLY A 50 -14.74 10.72 -11.31
N THR A 51 -14.16 10.39 -10.16
CA THR A 51 -13.13 9.34 -10.06
C THR A 51 -13.38 8.45 -8.85
N PHE A 52 -13.14 7.16 -8.98
CA PHE A 52 -13.17 6.19 -7.88
C PHE A 52 -12.03 5.19 -8.01
N THR A 53 -11.79 4.39 -6.99
CA THR A 53 -10.79 3.31 -7.04
C THR A 53 -11.52 1.97 -6.98
N ILE A 54 -11.12 1.04 -7.83
CA ILE A 54 -11.56 -0.36 -7.75
C ILE A 54 -10.41 -1.22 -7.26
N THR A 55 -10.77 -2.28 -6.55
CA THR A 55 -9.86 -3.20 -5.91
C THR A 55 -10.31 -4.60 -6.28
N LEU A 56 -9.54 -5.27 -7.11
CA LEU A 56 -9.84 -6.59 -7.63
C LEU A 56 -8.79 -7.59 -7.14
N PRO A 57 -9.14 -8.87 -6.90
CA PRO A 57 -8.16 -9.93 -6.69
C PRO A 57 -7.12 -10.01 -7.83
N ASP A 58 -5.91 -10.49 -7.56
CA ASP A 58 -4.87 -10.65 -8.61
C ASP A 58 -5.25 -11.68 -9.69
N ASP A 59 -6.10 -12.66 -9.34
CA ASP A 59 -6.68 -13.64 -10.25
C ASP A 59 -7.95 -13.13 -10.98
N ALA A 60 -8.30 -11.86 -10.80
CA ALA A 60 -9.49 -11.27 -11.42
C ALA A 60 -9.40 -11.29 -12.95
N LYS A 61 -10.56 -11.54 -13.56
CA LYS A 61 -10.74 -11.66 -15.01
C LYS A 61 -11.19 -10.34 -15.61
N ILE A 62 -11.10 -10.26 -16.94
CA ILE A 62 -11.67 -9.14 -17.71
C ILE A 62 -13.16 -8.95 -17.36
N SER A 63 -13.92 -10.03 -17.19
CA SER A 63 -15.32 -9.96 -16.75
C SER A 63 -15.50 -9.22 -15.43
N ASP A 64 -14.63 -9.48 -14.46
CA ASP A 64 -14.76 -8.92 -13.11
C ASP A 64 -14.50 -7.40 -13.14
N LEU A 65 -13.53 -6.96 -13.95
CA LEU A 65 -13.28 -5.54 -14.19
C LEU A 65 -14.45 -4.85 -14.90
N LEU A 66 -15.00 -5.46 -15.95
CA LEU A 66 -16.13 -4.90 -16.69
C LEU A 66 -17.39 -4.83 -15.81
N SER A 67 -17.66 -5.85 -15.01
CA SER A 67 -18.78 -5.88 -14.07
C SER A 67 -18.65 -4.80 -12.98
N GLU A 68 -17.46 -4.64 -12.40
CA GLU A 68 -17.20 -3.64 -11.36
C GLU A 68 -17.35 -2.21 -11.90
N VAL A 69 -16.83 -1.96 -13.10
CA VAL A 69 -16.99 -0.67 -13.79
C VAL A 69 -18.47 -0.39 -14.08
N THR A 70 -19.18 -1.36 -14.68
CA THR A 70 -20.60 -1.21 -15.03
C THR A 70 -21.45 -0.94 -13.80
N SER A 71 -21.21 -1.67 -12.71
CA SER A 71 -21.92 -1.48 -11.43
C SER A 71 -21.71 -0.08 -10.84
N LYS A 72 -20.50 0.49 -10.93
CA LYS A 72 -20.18 1.78 -10.31
C LYS A 72 -20.46 3.00 -11.18
N THR A 73 -20.44 2.86 -12.50
CA THR A 73 -20.71 3.98 -13.42
C THR A 73 -22.10 3.95 -14.04
N SER A 74 -22.86 2.86 -13.88
CA SER A 74 -24.14 2.62 -14.57
C SER A 74 -24.05 2.72 -16.10
N LEU A 75 -22.85 2.58 -16.67
CA LEU A 75 -22.61 2.67 -18.11
C LEU A 75 -22.62 1.26 -18.69
N ASN A 76 -23.52 0.99 -19.63
CA ASN A 76 -23.60 -0.32 -20.29
C ASN A 76 -22.70 -0.42 -21.55
N ASN A 77 -22.25 0.71 -22.07
CA ASN A 77 -21.38 0.77 -23.25
C ASN A 77 -20.35 1.90 -23.08
N PHE A 78 -19.08 1.54 -23.00
CA PHE A 78 -18.00 2.48 -22.71
C PHE A 78 -16.67 2.04 -23.32
N ASP A 79 -15.81 2.99 -23.63
CA ASP A 79 -14.42 2.75 -24.03
C ASP A 79 -13.49 2.99 -22.82
N ILE A 80 -12.50 2.12 -22.63
CA ILE A 80 -11.47 2.25 -21.60
C ILE A 80 -10.16 2.73 -22.25
N LYS A 81 -9.48 3.69 -21.62
CA LYS A 81 -8.16 4.19 -22.01
C LYS A 81 -7.21 4.19 -20.81
N TYR A 82 -5.91 4.10 -21.06
CA TYR A 82 -4.86 4.09 -20.02
C TYR A 82 -3.63 4.90 -20.46
N GLY A 83 -2.78 5.30 -19.49
CA GLY A 83 -1.53 6.02 -19.73
C GLY A 83 -1.67 7.46 -20.27
N TYR A 84 -0.53 8.14 -20.39
CA TYR A 84 -0.40 9.42 -21.09
C TYR A 84 0.67 9.34 -22.20
N PRO A 85 0.35 9.69 -23.46
CA PRO A 85 -0.97 10.08 -23.96
C PRO A 85 -1.98 8.91 -23.91
N PRO A 86 -3.30 9.16 -23.76
CA PRO A 86 -4.30 8.10 -23.53
C PRO A 86 -4.37 7.08 -24.67
N LYS A 87 -4.04 5.82 -24.38
CA LYS A 87 -4.13 4.69 -25.31
C LYS A 87 -5.40 3.87 -25.05
N PRO A 88 -6.12 3.40 -26.09
CA PRO A 88 -7.30 2.56 -25.91
C PRO A 88 -6.91 1.18 -25.33
N LEU A 89 -7.64 0.73 -24.32
CA LEU A 89 -7.59 -0.63 -23.77
C LEU A 89 -8.76 -1.42 -24.37
N LEU A 90 -8.48 -2.25 -25.38
CA LEU A 90 -9.50 -2.99 -26.14
C LEU A 90 -9.95 -4.27 -25.39
N LEU A 91 -10.60 -4.08 -24.24
CA LEU A 91 -11.12 -5.20 -23.44
C LEU A 91 -12.35 -5.86 -24.06
N SER A 92 -13.12 -5.12 -24.87
CA SER A 92 -14.33 -5.63 -25.53
C SER A 92 -14.07 -6.63 -26.67
N GLN A 93 -12.82 -6.71 -27.15
CA GLN A 93 -12.38 -7.66 -28.17
C GLN A 93 -11.64 -8.87 -27.58
N SER A 94 -11.48 -8.89 -26.25
CA SER A 94 -10.73 -9.92 -25.52
C SER A 94 -11.70 -10.93 -24.88
N GLU A 95 -11.23 -12.16 -24.68
CA GLU A 95 -12.00 -13.22 -24.01
C GLU A 95 -12.36 -12.81 -22.57
N PRO A 96 -13.65 -12.75 -22.17
CA PRO A 96 -14.06 -12.28 -20.84
C PRO A 96 -13.48 -13.10 -19.68
N SER A 97 -13.13 -14.36 -19.95
CA SER A 97 -12.55 -15.29 -18.97
C SER A 97 -11.03 -15.10 -18.76
N LEU A 98 -10.37 -14.28 -19.59
CA LEU A 98 -8.93 -14.04 -19.52
C LEU A 98 -8.58 -13.32 -18.21
N PRO A 99 -7.53 -13.77 -17.49
CA PRO A 99 -6.99 -13.03 -16.35
C PRO A 99 -6.48 -11.65 -16.77
N LEU A 100 -6.70 -10.63 -15.92
CA LEU A 100 -6.21 -9.27 -16.15
C LEU A 100 -4.68 -9.20 -16.21
N SER A 101 -3.98 -10.12 -15.53
CA SER A 101 -2.52 -10.25 -15.57
C SER A 101 -1.96 -10.67 -16.92
N LYS A 102 -2.80 -11.15 -17.85
CA LYS A 102 -2.41 -11.52 -19.22
C LYS A 102 -2.49 -10.36 -20.21
N LEU A 103 -2.97 -9.19 -19.78
CA LEU A 103 -2.91 -7.98 -20.58
C LEU A 103 -1.47 -7.46 -20.67
N GLU A 104 -1.10 -6.86 -21.79
CA GLU A 104 0.23 -6.23 -21.98
C GLU A 104 0.43 -4.96 -21.11
N VAL A 105 -0.55 -4.63 -20.27
CA VAL A 105 -0.63 -3.41 -19.48
C VAL A 105 -0.66 -3.76 -18.01
N LYS A 106 0.26 -3.18 -17.22
CA LYS A 106 0.24 -3.30 -15.76
C LYS A 106 -0.87 -2.42 -15.20
N LEU A 107 -1.98 -3.02 -14.79
CA LEU A 107 -3.17 -2.30 -14.30
C LEU A 107 -3.08 -1.89 -12.83
N ASN A 108 -2.26 -2.56 -12.02
CA ASN A 108 -2.11 -2.23 -10.60
C ASN A 108 -1.40 -0.87 -10.42
N GLY A 109 -2.04 0.06 -9.73
CA GLY A 109 -1.63 1.45 -9.56
C GLY A 109 -1.99 2.37 -10.73
N GLU A 110 -2.51 1.83 -11.84
CA GLU A 110 -2.76 2.58 -13.07
C GLU A 110 -4.09 3.35 -13.01
N GLN A 111 -4.17 4.45 -13.77
CA GLN A 111 -5.39 5.20 -13.98
C GLN A 111 -6.06 4.81 -15.31
N LEU A 112 -7.28 4.29 -15.22
CA LEU A 112 -8.13 4.02 -16.38
C LEU A 112 -9.13 5.16 -16.59
N THR A 113 -9.24 5.63 -17.82
CA THR A 113 -10.22 6.64 -18.24
C THR A 113 -11.34 5.97 -19.01
N ILE A 114 -12.57 6.17 -18.55
CA ILE A 114 -13.80 5.61 -19.11
C ILE A 114 -14.54 6.72 -19.83
N SER A 115 -14.97 6.45 -21.06
CA SER A 115 -15.80 7.35 -21.86
C SER A 115 -17.05 6.62 -22.31
N SER A 116 -18.22 7.22 -22.10
CA SER A 116 -19.49 6.66 -22.57
C SER A 116 -19.49 6.53 -24.10
N LYS A 117 -19.96 5.39 -24.59
CA LYS A 117 -20.16 5.11 -26.00
C LYS A 117 -21.66 5.09 -26.24
N GLU A 118 -22.26 6.27 -26.40
CA GLU A 118 -23.68 6.36 -26.74
C GLU A 118 -23.96 5.55 -28.02
N GLU A 119 -24.93 4.65 -27.94
CA GLU A 119 -25.52 4.02 -29.13
C GLU A 119 -26.16 5.12 -29.98
N ARG A 120 -25.43 5.65 -30.95
CA ARG A 120 -26.07 6.24 -32.13
C ARG A 120 -26.76 5.11 -32.90
N ARG A 121 -27.98 4.75 -32.48
CA ARG A 121 -28.88 3.96 -33.33
C ARG A 121 -29.28 4.81 -34.54
N SER A 122 -28.64 4.48 -35.65
CA SER A 122 -29.17 4.45 -37.02
C SER A 122 -29.86 5.71 -37.59
N SER A 123 -29.18 6.26 -38.59
CA SER A 123 -29.74 6.66 -39.89
C SER A 123 -30.87 7.70 -39.92
N ARG A 124 -30.49 8.94 -40.23
CA ARG A 124 -31.14 9.67 -41.32
C ARG A 124 -30.15 9.77 -42.48
N SER A 125 -30.25 8.82 -43.41
CA SER A 125 -29.76 9.00 -44.77
C SER A 125 -30.63 10.07 -45.45
N PRO A 126 -30.08 11.08 -46.13
CA PRO A 126 -30.82 11.80 -47.15
C PRO A 126 -30.99 10.85 -48.34
N LYS A 127 -32.25 10.53 -48.66
CA LYS A 127 -32.62 10.04 -49.99
C LYS A 127 -32.31 11.16 -50.99
N SER A 128 -31.50 10.87 -51.99
CA SER A 128 -31.51 11.60 -53.26
C SER A 128 -31.60 10.58 -54.39
N THR A 129 -32.81 10.37 -54.90
CA THR A 129 -33.04 9.71 -56.19
C THR A 129 -33.16 10.79 -57.26
N SER A 130 -32.16 10.79 -58.14
CA SER A 130 -32.05 11.34 -59.50
C SER A 130 -33.15 12.26 -60.05
N SER A 131 -32.73 13.40 -60.62
CA SER A 131 -32.92 13.71 -62.05
C SER A 131 -32.06 14.91 -62.52
N GLN A 132 -31.44 14.73 -63.69
CA GLN A 132 -30.98 15.72 -64.69
C GLN A 132 -29.50 16.19 -64.73
N LYS A 133 -28.73 15.49 -65.58
CA LYS A 133 -28.02 15.93 -66.82
C LYS A 133 -27.10 17.18 -66.85
N ALA A 134 -25.96 16.93 -67.53
CA ALA A 134 -24.97 17.82 -68.17
C ALA A 134 -23.90 18.44 -67.23
N SER A 135 -22.59 18.46 -67.50
CA SER A 135 -21.78 18.19 -68.70
C SER A 135 -20.28 17.96 -68.33
N ASN A 136 -19.65 17.01 -69.04
CA ASN A 136 -18.22 16.70 -69.32
C ASN A 136 -17.14 17.83 -69.20
N PRO A 137 -15.80 17.52 -69.30
CA PRO A 137 -14.99 16.44 -68.70
C PRO A 137 -13.54 16.95 -68.32
N PRO A 138 -12.42 16.18 -68.36
CA PRO A 138 -11.43 16.06 -67.25
C PRO A 138 -10.03 16.66 -67.58
N GLN A 139 -9.04 16.63 -66.67
CA GLN A 139 -7.62 16.38 -67.02
C GLN A 139 -6.77 15.80 -65.87
N ILE A 140 -5.96 14.80 -66.26
CA ILE A 140 -4.94 14.04 -65.53
C ILE A 140 -3.56 14.69 -65.78
N LYS A 141 -2.61 14.50 -64.84
CA LYS A 141 -1.13 14.36 -64.97
C LYS A 141 -0.41 15.16 -63.87
N ASP A 142 0.72 14.79 -63.28
CA ASP A 142 1.55 13.58 -63.20
C ASP A 142 2.66 13.92 -62.16
N ARG A 143 3.26 12.90 -61.54
CA ARG A 143 4.69 12.81 -61.16
C ARG A 143 5.32 13.68 -60.02
N GLN A 144 5.45 13.04 -58.85
CA GLN A 144 6.69 12.64 -58.13
C GLN A 144 7.93 13.57 -57.89
N ILE A 145 8.40 13.50 -56.62
CA ILE A 145 9.78 13.64 -56.05
C ILE A 145 10.19 15.04 -55.55
N VAL A 146 10.51 15.16 -54.25
CA VAL A 146 11.87 15.36 -53.67
C VAL A 146 11.79 15.29 -52.13
N GLU A 147 12.71 14.51 -51.58
CA GLU A 147 13.00 14.25 -50.17
C GLU A 147 13.64 15.44 -49.43
N LYS A 148 13.58 15.42 -48.09
CA LYS A 148 14.75 15.77 -47.27
C LYS A 148 14.69 15.07 -45.91
N SER A 149 15.61 14.13 -45.75
CA SER A 149 16.09 13.49 -44.53
C SER A 149 16.85 14.47 -43.63
N PHE A 150 17.02 14.14 -42.35
CA PHE A 150 18.33 14.07 -41.66
C PHE A 150 18.20 13.40 -40.28
N SER A 151 19.24 12.66 -39.91
CA SER A 151 19.33 11.69 -38.82
C SER A 151 20.18 12.17 -37.63
N PHE A 152 19.85 11.67 -36.44
CA PHE A 152 20.70 11.06 -35.37
C PHE A 152 21.99 11.75 -34.84
N SER A 153 22.05 12.00 -33.52
CA SER A 153 23.13 11.57 -32.57
C SER A 153 23.06 12.27 -31.20
N GLY A 154 23.49 11.56 -30.13
CA GLY A 154 24.15 12.20 -28.97
C GLY A 154 23.84 11.62 -27.57
N ILE A 155 24.75 10.79 -27.05
CA ILE A 155 24.90 10.41 -25.63
C ILE A 155 26.02 11.27 -24.99
N HIS A 156 25.92 11.51 -23.67
CA HIS A 156 26.93 11.95 -22.67
C HIS A 156 26.96 13.44 -22.20
N GLY A 157 26.57 13.63 -20.92
CA GLY A 157 27.40 14.21 -19.84
C GLY A 157 27.60 15.73 -19.75
N GLY A 158 27.23 16.34 -18.59
CA GLY A 158 27.87 17.56 -18.08
C GLY A 158 26.99 18.66 -17.43
N VAL A 159 26.75 18.56 -16.12
CA VAL A 159 26.69 19.60 -15.06
C VAL A 159 26.15 21.05 -15.33
N ASN A 160 24.94 21.31 -14.77
CA ASN A 160 24.41 22.44 -13.93
C ASN A 160 24.59 23.94 -14.31
N PRO A 161 23.86 24.91 -13.68
CA PRO A 161 22.53 24.92 -13.02
C PRO A 161 21.56 26.01 -13.58
N LYS A 162 20.24 25.85 -13.40
CA LYS A 162 19.33 26.91 -12.94
C LYS A 162 17.89 26.40 -12.77
N SER A 163 17.30 26.91 -11.70
CA SER A 163 15.95 26.75 -11.17
C SER A 163 14.84 26.65 -12.22
N ASP A 164 13.97 25.67 -12.06
CA ASP A 164 12.54 25.95 -11.89
C ASP A 164 11.87 24.80 -11.13
N SER A 165 11.17 25.19 -10.06
CA SER A 165 10.48 24.36 -9.09
C SER A 165 9.37 23.51 -9.75
N ALA A 166 9.64 22.22 -9.94
CA ALA A 166 8.60 21.24 -10.23
C ALA A 166 7.87 20.88 -8.93
N LYS A 167 6.61 21.33 -8.84
CA LYS A 167 5.70 21.07 -7.72
C LYS A 167 5.52 19.56 -7.55
N SER A 168 6.05 19.02 -6.45
CA SER A 168 5.71 17.71 -5.93
C SER A 168 4.19 17.58 -5.78
N ALA A 169 3.64 16.45 -6.21
CA ALA A 169 2.25 16.09 -5.89
C ALA A 169 2.06 16.16 -4.36
N PRO A 170 0.92 16.68 -3.86
CA PRO A 170 0.72 16.83 -2.44
C PRO A 170 0.73 15.45 -1.76
N PRO A 171 1.25 15.32 -0.53
CA PRO A 171 1.10 14.10 0.25
C PRO A 171 -0.39 13.78 0.36
N VAL A 172 -0.75 12.50 0.26
CA VAL A 172 -2.10 12.03 0.56
C VAL A 172 -2.29 12.17 2.05
N SER A 173 -2.53 13.39 2.52
CA SER A 173 -2.81 13.59 3.91
C SER A 173 -4.20 13.02 4.19
N LEU A 174 -4.35 12.38 5.33
CA LEU A 174 -5.59 12.51 6.09
C LEU A 174 -5.70 14.01 6.42
N SER A 175 -6.05 14.83 5.43
CA SER A 175 -6.60 16.15 5.65
C SER A 175 -7.78 15.90 6.54
N ARG A 176 -7.54 16.09 7.85
CA ARG A 176 -8.50 16.12 8.96
C ARG A 176 -9.90 16.03 8.39
N LYS A 177 -10.45 14.81 8.35
CA LYS A 177 -11.88 14.69 8.15
C LYS A 177 -12.47 15.54 9.28
N ARG A 178 -13.02 16.70 8.91
CA ARG A 178 -13.45 17.78 9.80
C ARG A 178 -14.07 17.20 11.08
N GLY A 179 -13.46 17.45 12.24
CA GLY A 179 -14.14 17.28 13.54
C GLY A 179 -13.58 16.28 14.56
N ILE A 180 -12.29 15.93 14.57
CA ILE A 180 -11.68 15.21 15.72
C ILE A 180 -10.49 15.99 16.28
N ASP A 181 -10.55 17.33 16.26
CA ASP A 181 -9.76 18.11 17.20
C ASP A 181 -10.53 18.05 18.54
N GLY A 182 -10.16 17.09 19.40
CA GLY A 182 -10.62 17.03 20.79
C GLY A 182 -11.42 15.80 21.26
N ASP A 183 -11.64 14.77 20.44
CA ASP A 183 -12.47 13.61 20.85
C ASP A 183 -11.96 12.26 20.31
N VAL A 184 -10.63 12.06 20.37
CA VAL A 184 -10.06 10.71 20.25
C VAL A 184 -10.55 9.91 21.45
N PRO A 185 -11.23 8.77 21.26
CA PRO A 185 -11.83 8.03 22.35
C PRO A 185 -10.75 7.51 23.30
N GLU A 186 -11.04 7.62 24.59
CA GLU A 186 -10.22 7.08 25.65
C GLU A 186 -10.89 5.86 26.29
N VAL A 187 -10.08 4.96 26.85
CA VAL A 187 -10.55 3.79 27.59
C VAL A 187 -9.90 3.80 28.97
N PRO A 188 -10.61 4.22 30.03
CA PRO A 188 -10.12 4.11 31.40
C PRO A 188 -9.89 2.65 31.79
N ILE A 189 -8.81 2.40 32.53
CA ILE A 189 -8.49 1.12 33.17
C ILE A 189 -8.30 1.38 34.67
N PRO A 190 -9.40 1.48 35.44
CA PRO A 190 -9.36 1.84 36.85
C PRO A 190 -8.45 0.94 37.69
N GLU A 191 -8.37 -0.35 37.35
CA GLU A 191 -7.53 -1.33 38.04
C GLU A 191 -6.03 -1.02 37.93
N ARG A 192 -5.64 -0.17 36.97
CA ARG A 192 -4.27 0.28 36.74
C ARG A 192 -4.05 1.76 37.07
N GLY A 193 -5.10 2.47 37.51
CA GLY A 193 -5.04 3.92 37.71
C GLY A 193 -4.57 4.66 36.45
N ALA A 194 -4.96 4.20 35.27
CA ALA A 194 -4.49 4.72 33.99
C ALA A 194 -5.60 4.71 32.93
N THR A 195 -5.37 5.47 31.87
CA THR A 195 -6.25 5.54 30.71
C THR A 195 -5.49 5.11 29.47
N LEU A 196 -6.07 4.20 28.69
CA LEU A 196 -5.55 3.87 27.37
C LEU A 196 -5.93 4.97 26.38
N VAL A 197 -4.92 5.53 25.72
CA VAL A 197 -5.05 6.66 24.80
C VAL A 197 -4.32 6.38 23.49
N LEU A 198 -4.82 6.96 22.40
CA LEU A 198 -4.18 6.92 21.09
C LEU A 198 -3.30 8.15 20.90
N ARG A 199 -2.01 7.94 20.63
CA ARG A 199 -1.06 8.98 20.22
C ARG A 199 -0.98 9.00 18.70
N VAL A 200 -1.49 10.10 18.13
CA VAL A 200 -1.56 10.28 16.68
C VAL A 200 -0.18 10.63 16.12
N MET A 201 0.27 9.90 15.10
CA MET A 201 1.56 10.18 14.47
C MET A 201 1.47 11.29 13.41
N PRO A 202 2.56 12.03 13.16
CA PRO A 202 2.64 12.93 12.02
C PRO A 202 2.37 12.22 10.69
N ASP A 203 1.64 12.89 9.82
CA ASP A 203 1.27 12.38 8.50
C ASP A 203 2.33 12.73 7.45
N ASP A 204 3.50 12.09 7.55
CA ASP A 204 4.70 12.38 6.76
C ASP A 204 5.29 11.16 6.05
N ASN A 205 4.43 10.21 5.67
CA ASN A 205 4.79 8.92 5.05
C ASN A 205 5.68 8.01 5.92
N SER A 206 6.04 8.43 7.14
CA SER A 206 6.86 7.67 8.08
C SER A 206 6.09 7.21 9.31
N CYS A 207 4.75 7.29 9.30
CA CYS A 207 3.89 6.98 10.46
C CYS A 207 4.15 5.60 11.09
N LEU A 208 4.41 4.54 10.31
CA LEU A 208 4.79 3.23 10.85
C LEU A 208 6.08 3.32 11.69
N PHE A 209 7.13 3.87 11.09
CA PHE A 209 8.43 4.03 11.73
C PHE A 209 8.31 4.94 12.96
N ARG A 210 7.47 5.98 12.89
CA ARG A 210 7.24 6.91 14.01
C ARG A 210 6.50 6.22 15.15
N ALA A 211 5.44 5.49 14.86
CA ALA A 211 4.67 4.78 15.88
C ALA A 211 5.56 3.74 16.58
N PHE A 212 6.31 2.95 15.81
CA PHE A 212 7.24 1.97 16.34
C PHE A 212 8.38 2.62 17.14
N GLY A 213 9.09 3.59 16.54
CA GLY A 213 10.19 4.32 17.18
C GLY A 213 9.75 5.02 18.47
N THR A 214 8.57 5.65 18.49
CA THR A 214 8.02 6.27 19.71
C THR A 214 7.78 5.24 20.82
N ALA A 215 7.42 4.00 20.47
CA ALA A 215 7.20 2.93 21.43
C ALA A 215 8.52 2.41 22.03
N VAL A 216 9.53 2.16 21.19
CA VAL A 216 10.76 1.44 21.58
C VAL A 216 11.97 2.34 21.86
N LEU A 217 11.97 3.57 21.36
CA LEU A 217 13.05 4.56 21.48
C LEU A 217 12.49 5.88 22.03
N PRO A 218 12.08 5.94 23.31
CA PRO A 218 11.49 7.14 23.89
C PRO A 218 12.49 8.31 23.90
N GLY A 219 12.05 9.47 23.38
CA GLY A 219 12.86 10.70 23.36
C GLY A 219 13.61 10.95 22.05
N ASP A 220 13.47 10.06 21.05
CA ASP A 220 14.09 10.22 19.73
C ASP A 220 13.02 10.31 18.62
N ASP A 221 12.75 11.54 18.15
CA ASP A 221 11.82 11.83 17.06
C ASP A 221 12.45 11.74 15.66
N LEU A 222 13.75 11.44 15.60
CA LEU A 222 14.57 11.44 14.39
C LEU A 222 15.03 10.05 13.95
N SER A 223 14.75 8.99 14.70
CA SER A 223 15.17 7.60 14.42
C SER A 223 14.64 6.96 13.12
N MET A 224 13.90 7.68 12.28
CA MET A 224 13.23 7.09 11.09
C MET A 224 14.23 6.60 10.02
N PRO A 225 15.27 7.37 9.65
CA PRO A 225 16.30 6.90 8.73
C PRO A 225 17.03 5.66 9.24
N GLU A 226 17.28 5.58 10.55
CA GLU A 226 17.94 4.45 11.20
C GLU A 226 17.06 3.20 11.15
N LEU A 227 15.78 3.31 11.49
CA LEU A 227 14.82 2.20 11.39
C LEU A 227 14.67 1.69 9.95
N ARG A 228 14.63 2.61 8.96
CA ARG A 228 14.63 2.25 7.53
C ARG A 228 15.93 1.54 7.12
N SER A 229 17.06 1.95 7.69
CA SER A 229 18.36 1.32 7.44
C SER A 229 18.43 -0.09 8.03
N VAL A 230 17.85 -0.32 9.20
CA VAL A 230 17.69 -1.67 9.78
C VAL A 230 16.90 -2.55 8.82
N VAL A 231 15.76 -2.07 8.30
CA VAL A 231 14.96 -2.83 7.31
C VAL A 231 15.78 -3.17 6.07
N ALA A 232 16.40 -2.17 5.44
CA ALA A 232 17.19 -2.38 4.23
C ALA A 232 18.37 -3.34 4.44
N SER A 233 19.05 -3.25 5.59
CA SER A 233 20.16 -4.13 5.95
C SER A 233 19.70 -5.58 6.17
N THR A 234 18.58 -5.78 6.85
CA THR A 234 18.01 -7.11 7.08
C THR A 234 17.59 -7.76 5.77
N ILE A 235 16.97 -7.01 4.86
CA ILE A 235 16.60 -7.51 3.53
C ILE A 235 17.83 -7.94 2.74
N GLN A 236 18.87 -7.09 2.68
CA GLN A 236 20.12 -7.41 1.97
C GLN A 236 20.83 -8.64 2.54
N SER A 237 20.75 -8.84 3.85
CA SER A 237 21.40 -9.97 4.53
C SER A 237 20.65 -11.29 4.35
N ASN A 238 19.39 -11.26 3.90
CA ASN A 238 18.53 -12.43 3.78
C ASN A 238 17.82 -12.49 2.40
N PRO A 239 18.56 -12.54 1.28
CA PRO A 239 18.00 -12.42 -0.07
C PRO A 239 17.12 -13.60 -0.49
N GLU A 240 17.29 -14.77 0.11
CA GLU A 240 16.40 -15.92 -0.13
C GLU A 240 15.02 -15.71 0.50
N LEU A 241 14.98 -15.17 1.73
CA LEU A 241 13.75 -14.88 2.44
C LEU A 241 13.03 -13.68 1.82
N TYR A 242 13.76 -12.57 1.61
CA TYR A 242 13.23 -11.35 1.00
C TYR A 242 13.50 -11.35 -0.50
N SER A 243 12.98 -12.36 -1.17
CA SER A 243 13.10 -12.50 -2.62
C SER A 243 12.22 -11.49 -3.36
N LYS A 244 12.45 -11.35 -4.68
CA LYS A 244 11.60 -10.53 -5.57
C LYS A 244 10.10 -10.85 -5.44
N VAL A 245 9.77 -12.12 -5.20
CA VAL A 245 8.38 -12.55 -5.06
C VAL A 245 7.77 -12.01 -3.76
N VAL A 246 8.54 -12.06 -2.66
CA VAL A 246 8.09 -11.58 -1.35
C VAL A 246 7.98 -10.05 -1.32
N LEU A 247 8.94 -9.36 -1.93
CA LEU A 247 9.02 -7.89 -1.93
C LEU A 247 8.20 -7.24 -3.05
N GLU A 248 7.71 -8.02 -4.01
CA GLU A 248 7.11 -7.56 -5.28
C GLU A 248 8.03 -6.63 -6.11
N GLN A 249 9.32 -6.60 -5.78
CA GLN A 249 10.34 -5.72 -6.32
C GLN A 249 11.71 -6.38 -6.16
N GLU A 250 12.67 -6.05 -7.03
CA GLU A 250 14.05 -6.54 -6.86
C GLU A 250 14.61 -6.10 -5.48
N PRO A 251 15.26 -7.00 -4.71
CA PRO A 251 15.68 -6.69 -3.34
C PRO A 251 16.52 -5.42 -3.21
N ASN A 252 17.45 -5.19 -4.15
CA ASN A 252 18.27 -3.98 -4.17
C ASN A 252 17.45 -2.71 -4.46
N ASP A 253 16.43 -2.80 -5.31
CA ASP A 253 15.55 -1.67 -5.60
C ASP A 253 14.62 -1.39 -4.42
N TYR A 254 14.12 -2.44 -3.76
CA TYR A 254 13.33 -2.31 -2.54
C TYR A 254 14.13 -1.64 -1.42
N CYS A 255 15.38 -2.07 -1.22
CA CYS A 255 16.27 -1.47 -0.21
C CYS A 255 16.56 0.01 -0.49
N ARG A 256 16.70 0.39 -1.76
CA ARG A 256 16.85 1.81 -2.13
C ARG A 256 15.57 2.60 -1.88
N TRP A 257 14.43 2.03 -2.23
CA TRP A 257 13.12 2.64 -2.03
C TRP A 257 12.80 2.83 -0.54
N ILE A 258 12.92 1.79 0.30
CA ILE A 258 12.48 1.87 1.70
C ILE A 258 13.29 2.88 2.53
N GLN A 259 14.50 3.23 2.08
CA GLN A 259 15.34 4.26 2.70
C GLN A 259 14.86 5.70 2.42
N THR A 260 13.96 5.92 1.46
CA THR A 260 13.45 7.26 1.17
C THR A 260 12.34 7.66 2.14
N SER A 261 12.20 8.96 2.41
CA SER A 261 11.20 9.48 3.35
C SER A 261 9.76 9.36 2.86
N ASP A 262 9.55 9.17 1.55
CA ASP A 262 8.23 8.98 0.92
C ASP A 262 7.77 7.51 0.88
N ALA A 263 8.66 6.55 1.14
CA ALA A 263 8.30 5.14 1.16
C ALA A 263 7.47 4.79 2.39
N TRP A 264 6.31 4.18 2.16
CA TRP A 264 5.41 3.71 3.23
C TRP A 264 5.86 2.33 3.70
N GLY A 265 6.04 2.18 5.00
CA GLY A 265 6.26 0.86 5.59
C GLY A 265 4.94 0.09 5.75
N GLY A 266 5.05 -1.24 5.78
CA GLY A 266 3.92 -2.14 5.99
C GLY A 266 4.28 -3.38 6.82
N ALA A 267 3.66 -4.51 6.48
CA ALA A 267 3.82 -5.75 7.23
C ALA A 267 5.25 -6.32 7.18
N ILE A 268 5.99 -6.10 6.09
CA ILE A 268 7.38 -6.54 5.93
C ILE A 268 8.27 -5.76 6.92
N GLU A 269 8.21 -4.43 6.86
CA GLU A 269 8.97 -3.54 7.76
C GLU A 269 8.63 -3.84 9.21
N MET A 270 7.34 -3.97 9.54
CA MET A 270 6.89 -4.24 10.91
C MET A 270 7.39 -5.59 11.43
N GLY A 271 7.40 -6.63 10.60
CA GLY A 271 7.97 -7.93 10.97
C GLY A 271 9.47 -7.88 11.23
N ILE A 272 10.23 -7.18 10.36
CA ILE A 272 11.67 -7.00 10.53
C ILE A 272 11.99 -6.22 11.81
N LEU A 273 11.27 -5.12 12.05
CA LEU A 273 11.49 -4.29 13.23
C LEU A 273 11.10 -5.02 14.51
N ALA A 274 10.00 -5.78 14.50
CA ALA A 274 9.59 -6.60 15.64
C ALA A 274 10.68 -7.61 16.05
N GLU A 275 11.30 -8.28 15.08
CA GLU A 275 12.39 -9.23 15.34
C GLU A 275 13.69 -8.51 15.75
N ALA A 276 14.09 -7.46 15.04
CA ALA A 276 15.34 -6.75 15.29
C ALA A 276 15.42 -6.12 16.69
N PHE A 277 14.28 -5.73 17.25
CA PHE A 277 14.18 -5.13 18.58
C PHE A 277 13.68 -6.11 19.66
N ASP A 278 13.49 -7.39 19.32
CA ASP A 278 12.88 -8.40 20.18
C ASP A 278 11.59 -7.89 20.85
N MET A 279 10.63 -7.45 20.04
CA MET A 279 9.39 -6.81 20.48
C MET A 279 8.19 -7.44 19.76
N GLU A 280 7.21 -7.94 20.51
CA GLU A 280 5.94 -8.33 19.91
C GLU A 280 5.17 -7.08 19.50
N VAL A 281 4.81 -6.98 18.22
CA VAL A 281 4.00 -5.85 17.73
C VAL A 281 2.58 -6.32 17.49
N ILE A 282 1.63 -5.75 18.22
CA ILE A 282 0.20 -5.97 18.02
C ILE A 282 -0.33 -4.82 17.16
N CYS A 283 -0.67 -5.09 15.90
CA CYS A 283 -1.30 -4.12 15.02
C CYS A 283 -2.80 -4.41 14.89
N ILE A 284 -3.65 -3.45 15.25
CA ILE A 284 -5.11 -3.58 15.16
C ILE A 284 -5.63 -2.73 14.00
N ASP A 285 -6.28 -3.37 13.03
CA ASP A 285 -7.00 -2.66 11.97
C ASP A 285 -8.35 -2.14 12.49
N VAL A 286 -8.52 -0.82 12.51
CA VAL A 286 -9.77 -0.18 12.99
C VAL A 286 -10.97 -0.59 12.15
N GLN A 287 -10.80 -0.80 10.84
CA GLN A 287 -11.93 -1.13 9.97
C GLN A 287 -12.51 -2.51 10.29
N SER A 288 -11.67 -3.53 10.31
CA SER A 288 -12.10 -4.92 10.52
C SER A 288 -12.11 -5.35 11.99
N LEU A 289 -11.41 -4.62 12.88
CA LEU A 289 -11.05 -5.03 14.24
C LEU A 289 -10.16 -6.29 14.27
N SER A 290 -9.50 -6.61 13.14
CA SER A 290 -8.55 -7.72 13.07
C SER A 290 -7.27 -7.38 13.82
N ILE A 291 -6.78 -8.37 14.58
CA ILE A 291 -5.50 -8.27 15.29
C ILE A 291 -4.44 -9.00 14.46
N HIS A 292 -3.37 -8.28 14.14
CA HIS A 292 -2.19 -8.81 13.46
C HIS A 292 -1.02 -8.78 14.44
N LYS A 293 -0.46 -9.95 14.75
CA LYS A 293 0.68 -10.06 15.66
C LYS A 293 1.96 -10.35 14.87
N PHE A 294 3.02 -9.64 15.21
CA PHE A 294 4.36 -9.81 14.66
C PHE A 294 5.31 -10.21 15.77
N HIS A 295 6.25 -11.12 15.48
CA HIS A 295 7.16 -11.71 16.48
C HIS A 295 6.43 -12.36 17.67
N GLU A 296 5.29 -13.02 17.39
CA GLU A 296 4.43 -13.67 18.39
C GLU A 296 5.18 -14.79 19.15
N SER A 297 4.95 -14.87 20.46
CA SER A 297 5.49 -15.91 21.35
C SER A 297 7.03 -15.96 21.47
N ALA A 298 7.74 -14.98 20.91
CA ALA A 298 9.20 -14.89 21.00
C ALA A 298 9.66 -13.84 22.02
N SER A 299 9.00 -12.67 22.07
CA SER A 299 9.34 -11.60 23.00
C SER A 299 8.57 -11.68 24.33
N LYS A 300 9.17 -11.12 25.38
CA LYS A 300 8.52 -10.86 26.67
C LYS A 300 7.77 -9.53 26.72
N HIS A 301 8.03 -8.66 25.76
CA HIS A 301 7.50 -7.31 25.71
C HIS A 301 6.68 -7.10 24.44
N ARG A 302 5.64 -6.28 24.52
CA ARG A 302 4.80 -5.92 23.38
C ARG A 302 4.52 -4.42 23.30
N CYS A 303 4.35 -3.92 22.09
CA CYS A 303 3.75 -2.61 21.83
C CYS A 303 2.51 -2.77 20.94
N ILE A 304 1.62 -1.77 20.94
CA ILE A 304 0.35 -1.84 20.22
C ILE A 304 0.23 -0.66 19.25
N LEU A 305 0.17 -0.98 17.96
CA LEU A 305 -0.07 -0.05 16.88
C LEU A 305 -1.52 -0.15 16.40
N VAL A 306 -2.05 0.97 15.93
CA VAL A 306 -3.40 1.06 15.36
C VAL A 306 -3.28 1.45 13.90
N TYR A 307 -3.96 0.70 13.03
CA TYR A 307 -3.98 0.94 11.61
C TYR A 307 -5.35 1.42 11.15
N SER A 308 -5.40 2.59 10.53
CA SER A 308 -6.64 3.19 10.02
C SER A 308 -6.93 2.84 8.55
N GLY A 309 -6.11 2.00 7.92
CA GLY A 309 -6.23 1.66 6.49
C GLY A 309 -5.25 2.40 5.58
N ILE A 310 -4.65 3.50 6.05
CA ILE A 310 -3.56 4.24 5.37
C ILE A 310 -2.55 4.89 6.35
N HIS A 311 -2.79 4.84 7.66
CA HIS A 311 -1.96 5.51 8.67
C HIS A 311 -1.81 4.63 9.91
N TYR A 312 -0.65 4.73 10.57
CA TYR A 312 -0.32 4.02 11.81
C TYR A 312 -0.17 4.99 12.98
N ASP A 313 -0.85 4.67 14.08
CA ASP A 313 -0.79 5.40 15.34
C ASP A 313 -0.35 4.47 16.48
N LEU A 314 0.01 5.05 17.63
CA LEU A 314 0.49 4.31 18.80
C LEU A 314 -0.55 4.29 19.93
N LEU A 315 -0.81 3.13 20.52
CA LEU A 315 -1.56 3.01 21.76
C LEU A 315 -0.65 2.98 22.97
N VAL A 316 -1.00 3.78 23.98
CA VAL A 316 -0.24 3.93 25.21
C VAL A 316 -1.15 4.00 26.43
N LEU A 317 -0.66 3.60 27.59
CA LEU A 317 -1.31 3.89 28.87
C LEU A 317 -0.79 5.19 29.43
N SER A 318 -1.68 6.15 29.63
CA SER A 318 -1.39 7.41 30.30
C SER A 318 -1.83 7.31 31.77
N PRO A 319 -0.91 7.40 32.75
CA PRO A 319 -1.25 7.30 34.16
C PRO A 319 -2.19 8.42 34.58
N THR A 320 -3.27 8.10 35.29
CA THR A 320 -4.19 9.12 35.81
C THR A 320 -3.49 9.90 36.92
N SER A 321 -3.12 11.16 36.68
CA SER A 321 -2.49 11.97 37.72
C SER A 321 -3.52 12.47 38.74
N ILE A 322 -3.18 12.44 40.02
CA ILE A 322 -4.01 13.02 41.08
C ILE A 322 -3.95 14.55 40.93
N GLY A 323 -4.97 15.16 40.31
CA GLY A 323 -5.14 16.61 40.22
C GLY A 323 -4.89 17.27 38.86
N GLY A 324 -4.74 16.51 37.75
CA GLY A 324 -4.57 17.11 36.42
C GLY A 324 -4.49 16.13 35.25
N SER A 325 -4.32 16.67 34.03
CA SER A 325 -4.08 15.92 32.79
C SER A 325 -2.72 15.24 32.82
N SER A 326 -2.67 13.96 32.43
CA SER A 326 -1.41 13.21 32.33
C SER A 326 -0.55 13.71 31.16
N SER A 327 0.75 13.89 31.41
CA SER A 327 1.71 14.28 30.37
C SER A 327 2.06 13.08 29.47
N PRO A 328 2.16 13.25 28.14
CA PRO A 328 2.64 12.21 27.21
C PRO A 328 4.05 11.66 27.53
N GLU A 329 4.82 12.38 28.34
CA GLU A 329 6.15 11.95 28.80
C GLU A 329 6.07 10.76 29.77
N ASN A 330 4.96 10.62 30.49
CA ASN A 330 4.75 9.55 31.48
C ASN A 330 4.01 8.34 30.91
N ASP A 331 3.80 8.30 29.59
CA ASP A 331 3.08 7.22 28.95
C ASP A 331 3.84 5.90 29.03
N VAL A 332 3.14 4.84 29.42
CA VAL A 332 3.63 3.46 29.30
C VAL A 332 3.28 2.94 27.91
N ARG A 333 4.30 2.62 27.12
CA ARG A 333 4.21 2.29 25.69
C ARG A 333 4.53 0.83 25.38
N ILE A 334 5.21 0.17 26.31
CA ILE A 334 5.63 -1.22 26.26
C ILE A 334 4.91 -1.95 27.39
N PHE A 335 4.33 -3.11 27.06
CA PHE A 335 3.56 -3.95 27.97
C PHE A 335 4.20 -5.33 28.06
N GLU A 336 3.89 -6.09 29.11
CA GLU A 336 4.29 -7.50 29.19
C GLU A 336 3.51 -8.34 28.18
N ALA A 337 4.16 -9.29 27.52
CA ALA A 337 3.53 -10.17 26.54
C ALA A 337 2.50 -11.13 27.16
N SER A 338 2.49 -11.32 28.48
CA SER A 338 1.43 -12.06 29.17
C SER A 338 0.16 -11.24 29.44
N ASP A 339 0.19 -9.93 29.16
CA ASP A 339 -0.91 -9.03 29.46
C ASP A 339 -1.96 -9.02 28.35
N ASP A 340 -2.88 -9.97 28.38
CA ASP A 340 -3.99 -10.04 27.40
C ASP A 340 -5.12 -9.04 27.72
N THR A 341 -5.11 -8.47 28.92
CA THR A 341 -6.06 -7.41 29.30
C THR A 341 -5.82 -6.17 28.44
N ILE A 342 -4.55 -5.83 28.17
CA ILE A 342 -4.22 -4.67 27.34
C ILE A 342 -4.71 -4.82 25.90
N ILE A 343 -4.69 -6.05 25.35
CA ILE A 343 -5.23 -6.34 24.01
C ILE A 343 -6.73 -6.12 24.00
N SER A 344 -7.44 -6.65 25.00
CA SER A 344 -8.90 -6.50 25.12
C SER A 344 -9.31 -5.02 25.17
N LYS A 345 -8.55 -4.21 25.91
CA LYS A 345 -8.77 -2.75 26.03
C LYS A 345 -8.39 -1.99 24.75
N ALA A 346 -7.35 -2.42 24.05
CA ALA A 346 -6.99 -1.88 22.74
C ALA A 346 -8.07 -2.14 21.69
N VAL A 347 -8.68 -3.34 21.69
CA VAL A 347 -9.83 -3.65 20.82
C VAL A 347 -11.06 -2.81 21.19
N GLU A 348 -11.33 -2.61 22.48
CA GLU A 348 -12.41 -1.71 22.95
C GLU A 348 -12.22 -0.29 22.40
N LEU A 349 -11.00 0.25 22.49
CA LEU A 349 -10.66 1.57 21.95
C LEU A 349 -10.82 1.60 20.43
N CYS A 350 -10.33 0.58 19.72
CA CYS A 350 -10.49 0.47 18.26
C CYS A 350 -11.96 0.36 17.83
N SER A 351 -12.82 -0.27 18.63
CA SER A 351 -14.27 -0.30 18.38
C SER A 351 -14.87 1.11 18.44
N LYS A 352 -14.49 1.91 19.46
CA LYS A 352 -14.90 3.32 19.57
C LYS A 352 -14.38 4.15 18.38
N LEU A 353 -13.14 3.92 17.94
CA LEU A 353 -12.57 4.54 16.74
C LEU A 353 -13.37 4.19 15.47
N LYS A 354 -13.77 2.92 15.32
CA LYS A 354 -14.59 2.44 14.21
C LYS A 354 -15.98 3.09 14.18
N GLU A 355 -16.63 3.22 15.33
CA GLU A 355 -17.91 3.93 15.48
C GLU A 355 -17.79 5.39 15.03
N LYS A 356 -16.68 6.05 15.39
CA LYS A 356 -16.35 7.41 14.93
C LYS A 356 -15.84 7.49 13.48
N HIS A 357 -15.79 6.35 12.78
CA HIS A 357 -15.27 6.24 11.42
C HIS A 357 -13.84 6.76 11.26
N TYR A 358 -13.00 6.51 12.27
CA TYR A 358 -11.55 6.74 12.26
C TYR A 358 -10.83 5.65 11.47
N PHE A 359 -11.25 5.45 10.22
CA PHE A 359 -10.62 4.54 9.28
C PHE A 359 -11.00 4.94 7.86
N TYR A 360 -10.15 4.57 6.92
CA TYR A 360 -10.41 4.78 5.52
C TYR A 360 -11.33 3.68 4.98
N ARG A 361 -12.56 4.04 4.61
CA ARG A 361 -13.46 3.12 3.89
C ARG A 361 -13.00 3.02 2.44
N TYR A 362 -12.57 1.83 2.03
CA TYR A 362 -12.68 1.45 0.63
C TYR A 362 -14.19 1.36 0.29
N TRP A 363 -14.73 2.35 -0.39
CA TRP A 363 -16.14 2.38 -0.77
C TRP A 363 -16.46 1.22 -1.75
N TRP A 364 -17.06 0.16 -1.23
CA TRP A 364 -17.93 -0.75 -1.96
C TRP A 364 -19.37 -0.36 -1.61
N ASN A 365 -19.96 0.57 -2.36
CA ASN A 365 -21.41 0.78 -2.29
C ASN A 365 -22.03 -0.28 -3.21
N GLY A 366 -22.56 -1.34 -2.60
CA GLY A 366 -23.54 -2.18 -3.25
C GLY A 366 -24.86 -1.41 -3.33
N TYR A 367 -25.25 -1.08 -4.55
CA TYR A 367 -26.63 -0.82 -4.96
C TYR A 367 -26.87 -1.50 -6.30
#